data_AF-A0A9W6ZY28-F1
#
_entry.id   AF-A0A9W6ZY28-F1
#
_cell.length_a   1.000
_cell.length_b   1.000
_cell.length_c   1.000
_cell.angle_alpha   90.00
_cell.angle_beta   90.00
_cell.angle_gamma   90.00
#
_symmetry.space_group_name_H-M   'P 1'
#
loop_
_entity.id
_entity.type
_entity.pdbx_description
1 polymer ?
#
loop_
_entity_poly.entity_id
_entity_poly.type
_entity_poly.pdbx_seq_one_letter_code
_entity_poly.pdbx_strand_id
1 'polypeptide(L)'
;MAVGVQGGVQVLAMLALLAHEQEGQEGCMLALDASNAYNACSRDALLEHVTTHQDGSIRAIGQLVYVLYAAEFDVEGMTFKIAEGGMQGDPLLPILFALAMQPTVFKLDKGMKDRDTGRTKNVGAQSFLDDLSLRGTTKSTLKGMEEAEEDLERRLGIRLNAKKSKMLTKNTEGAREVLREKYGELESEGYKGPQ
;
A
#
# COMPACT_ATOMS: atom_id res chain seq x y z
N MET A 1 4.94 -6.78 -21.86
CA MET A 1 4.41 -5.41 -21.66
C MET A 1 2.96 -5.40 -22.11
N ALA A 2 2.00 -5.27 -21.19
CA ALA A 2 0.58 -5.13 -21.53
C ALA A 2 0.26 -3.64 -21.68
N VAL A 3 0.26 -3.15 -22.91
CA VAL A 3 -0.11 -1.78 -23.23
C VAL A 3 -1.64 -1.65 -23.11
N GLY A 4 -2.13 -0.62 -22.41
CA GLY A 4 -3.56 -0.32 -22.29
C GLY A 4 -4.26 -0.84 -21.04
N VAL A 5 -3.54 -1.52 -20.12
CA VAL A 5 -4.09 -1.91 -18.80
C VAL A 5 -3.38 -1.09 -17.72
N GLN A 6 -4.14 -0.31 -16.95
CA GLN A 6 -3.60 0.40 -15.77
C GLN A 6 -3.01 -0.63 -14.78
N GLY A 7 -1.73 -0.49 -14.42
CA GLY A 7 -1.00 -1.48 -13.63
C GLY A 7 -0.63 -2.77 -14.39
N GLY A 8 -0.64 -2.74 -15.73
CA GLY A 8 -0.58 -3.93 -16.59
C GLY A 8 0.59 -4.89 -16.33
N VAL A 9 1.77 -4.42 -15.90
CA VAL A 9 2.90 -5.30 -15.58
C VAL A 9 2.67 -6.07 -14.28
N GLN A 10 2.17 -5.42 -13.22
CA GLN A 10 1.82 -6.09 -11.96
C GLN A 10 0.68 -7.08 -12.18
N VAL A 11 -0.36 -6.67 -12.91
CA VAL A 11 -1.48 -7.56 -13.27
C VAL A 11 -0.99 -8.80 -14.00
N LEU A 12 -0.07 -8.64 -14.94
CA LEU A 12 0.43 -9.76 -15.75
C LEU A 12 1.39 -10.67 -14.98
N ALA A 13 2.29 -10.11 -14.17
CA ALA A 13 3.15 -10.88 -13.27
C ALA A 13 2.32 -11.69 -12.25
N MET A 14 1.24 -11.10 -11.76
CA MET A 14 0.34 -11.74 -10.83
C MET A 14 -0.56 -12.79 -11.48
N LEU A 15 -1.08 -12.52 -12.68
CA LEU A 15 -1.82 -13.54 -13.44
C LEU A 15 -0.92 -14.74 -13.74
N ALA A 16 0.37 -14.53 -14.02
CA ALA A 16 1.32 -15.62 -14.16
C ALA A 16 1.49 -16.42 -12.86
N LEU A 17 1.56 -15.74 -11.71
CA LEU A 17 1.64 -16.39 -10.39
C LEU A 17 0.38 -17.19 -10.06
N LEU A 18 -0.80 -16.59 -10.25
CA LEU A 18 -2.09 -17.26 -10.06
C LEU A 18 -2.25 -18.43 -11.03
N ALA A 19 -1.85 -18.28 -12.30
CA ALA A 19 -1.90 -19.36 -13.29
C ALA A 19 -1.05 -20.57 -12.88
N HIS A 20 0.07 -20.34 -12.18
CA HIS A 20 0.95 -21.39 -11.67
C HIS A 20 0.43 -22.08 -10.39
N GLU A 21 -0.65 -21.58 -9.79
CA GLU A 21 -1.30 -22.28 -8.67
C GLU A 21 -1.98 -23.56 -9.12
N GLN A 22 -1.77 -24.62 -8.32
CA GLN A 22 -2.33 -25.94 -8.56
C GLN A 22 -3.82 -25.99 -8.16
N GLU A 23 -4.56 -26.98 -8.67
CA GLU A 23 -5.93 -27.25 -8.20
C GLU A 23 -5.94 -27.50 -6.68
N GLY A 24 -6.89 -26.87 -5.98
CA GLY A 24 -6.99 -26.90 -4.51
C GLY A 24 -6.25 -25.79 -3.77
N GLN A 25 -5.52 -24.91 -4.45
CA GLN A 25 -4.94 -23.71 -3.85
C GLN A 25 -5.91 -22.52 -3.91
N GLU A 26 -6.04 -21.80 -2.80
CA GLU A 26 -6.98 -20.67 -2.63
C GLU A 26 -6.28 -19.31 -2.73
N GLY A 27 -5.30 -19.18 -3.62
CA GLY A 27 -4.53 -17.95 -3.72
C GLY A 27 -5.31 -16.77 -4.24
N CYS A 28 -4.99 -15.62 -3.67
CA CYS A 28 -5.38 -14.33 -4.18
C CYS A 28 -4.25 -13.32 -3.97
N MET A 29 -4.37 -12.22 -4.70
CA MET A 29 -3.66 -11.00 -4.38
C MET A 29 -4.66 -9.88 -4.16
N LEU A 30 -4.38 -9.05 -3.17
CA LEU A 30 -5.09 -7.81 -2.92
C LEU A 30 -4.14 -6.64 -3.19
N ALA A 31 -4.38 -5.90 -4.27
CA ALA A 31 -3.72 -4.64 -4.56
C ALA A 31 -4.47 -3.53 -3.81
N LEU A 32 -3.75 -2.81 -2.96
CA LEU A 32 -4.28 -1.75 -2.10
C LEU A 32 -3.93 -0.40 -2.71
N ASP A 33 -4.93 0.45 -2.88
CA ASP A 33 -4.78 1.81 -3.39
C ASP A 33 -4.76 2.78 -2.20
N ALA A 34 -3.68 3.56 -2.04
CA ALA A 34 -3.60 4.58 -1.02
C ALA A 34 -4.21 5.89 -1.51
N SER A 35 -5.14 6.48 -0.74
CA SER A 35 -5.74 7.75 -1.10
C SER A 35 -4.74 8.88 -0.88
N ASN A 36 -4.26 9.48 -1.97
CA ASN A 36 -3.46 10.71 -1.93
C ASN A 36 -2.18 10.58 -1.07
N ALA A 37 -1.51 9.43 -1.17
CA ALA A 37 -0.45 9.01 -0.25
C ALA A 37 0.66 10.05 -0.05
N TYR A 38 1.14 10.66 -1.15
CA TYR A 38 2.20 11.66 -1.07
C TYR A 38 1.78 12.98 -0.45
N ASN A 39 0.51 13.38 -0.53
CA ASN A 39 0.03 14.61 0.09
C ASN A 39 -0.40 14.40 1.54
N ALA A 40 -0.92 13.20 1.85
CA ALA A 40 -1.38 12.85 3.20
C ALA A 40 -0.25 12.38 4.14
N CYS A 41 0.94 12.08 3.60
CA CYS A 41 2.04 11.59 4.41
C CYS A 41 2.57 12.67 5.37
N SER A 42 2.57 12.38 6.66
CA SER A 42 3.10 13.29 7.69
C SER A 42 4.60 13.54 7.51
N ARG A 43 5.00 14.81 7.38
CA ARG A 43 6.42 15.20 7.29
C ARG A 43 7.17 14.92 8.59
N ASP A 44 6.50 15.06 9.73
CA ASP A 44 7.08 14.73 11.04
C ASP A 44 7.38 13.23 11.11
N ALA A 45 6.48 12.37 10.60
CA ALA A 45 6.72 10.93 10.53
C ALA A 45 7.89 10.57 9.59
N LEU A 46 7.99 11.24 8.43
CA LEU A 46 9.13 11.07 7.52
C LEU A 46 10.45 11.45 8.20
N LEU A 47 10.49 12.59 8.89
CA LEU A 47 11.67 13.06 9.61
C LEU A 47 12.04 12.13 10.76
N GLU A 48 11.07 11.67 11.54
CA GLU A 48 11.28 10.70 12.61
C GLU A 48 11.91 9.43 12.07
N HIS A 49 11.42 8.90 10.94
CA HIS A 49 11.94 7.70 10.32
C HIS A 49 13.39 7.83 9.86
N VAL A 50 13.80 8.99 9.36
CA VAL A 50 15.20 9.22 8.97
C VAL A 50 16.09 9.40 10.20
N THR A 51 15.66 10.22 11.15
CA THR A 51 16.49 10.62 12.31
C THR A 51 16.67 9.48 13.33
N THR A 52 15.74 8.55 13.39
CA THR A 52 15.80 7.37 14.28
C THR A 52 16.25 6.09 13.58
N HIS A 53 16.57 6.16 12.29
CA HIS A 53 16.96 4.98 11.49
C HIS A 53 18.17 4.27 12.12
N GLN A 54 18.26 2.93 12.03
CA GLN A 54 19.36 2.16 12.63
C GLN A 54 20.71 2.40 11.93
N ASP A 55 20.67 2.59 10.60
CA ASP A 55 21.83 2.96 9.80
C ASP A 55 22.23 4.43 10.01
N GLY A 56 23.46 4.68 10.45
CA GLY A 56 23.98 6.02 10.69
C GLY A 56 24.11 6.89 9.44
N SER A 57 24.28 6.29 8.26
CA SER A 57 24.35 7.02 6.98
C SER A 57 22.98 7.61 6.59
N ILE A 58 21.89 6.90 6.90
CA ILE A 58 20.53 7.41 6.72
C ILE A 58 20.24 8.50 7.75
N ARG A 59 20.64 8.33 9.02
CA ARG A 59 20.49 9.41 10.01
C ARG A 59 21.22 10.69 9.63
N ALA A 60 22.38 10.58 8.95
CA ALA A 60 23.19 11.73 8.55
C ALA A 60 22.45 12.68 7.59
N ILE A 61 21.51 12.19 6.78
CA ILE A 61 20.70 13.05 5.90
C ILE A 61 19.51 13.70 6.63
N GLY A 62 19.24 13.36 7.89
CA GLY A 62 18.10 13.88 8.66
C GLY A 62 18.13 15.41 8.83
N GLN A 63 19.31 16.01 8.93
CA GLN A 63 19.44 17.48 8.96
C GLN A 63 19.00 18.13 7.64
N LEU A 64 19.37 17.54 6.50
CA LEU A 64 18.94 18.00 5.19
C LEU A 64 17.42 17.88 5.04
N VAL A 65 16.85 16.73 5.44
CA VAL A 65 15.40 16.49 5.46
C VAL A 65 14.70 17.54 6.33
N TYR A 66 15.21 17.78 7.55
CA TYR A 66 14.65 18.82 8.43
C TYR A 66 14.63 20.19 7.75
N VAL A 67 15.75 20.64 7.18
CA VAL A 67 15.83 21.95 6.52
C VAL A 67 14.85 22.06 5.35
N LEU A 68 14.71 21.00 4.54
CA LEU A 68 13.83 21.00 3.38
C LEU A 68 12.34 20.98 3.74
N TYR A 69 11.97 20.30 4.83
CA TYR A 69 10.56 20.12 5.21
C TYR A 69 10.10 21.03 6.36
N ALA A 70 11.02 21.70 7.07
CA ALA A 70 10.72 22.71 8.08
C ALA A 70 10.44 24.11 7.48
N ALA A 71 10.62 24.28 6.16
CA ALA A 71 10.44 25.57 5.50
C ALA A 71 8.99 26.06 5.59
N GLU A 72 8.84 27.28 6.11
CA GLU A 72 7.62 28.08 5.99
C GLU A 72 7.61 28.74 4.61
N PHE A 73 6.45 28.71 3.96
CA PHE A 73 6.25 29.33 2.65
C PHE A 73 5.63 30.71 2.86
N ASP A 74 6.25 31.74 2.30
CA ASP A 74 5.65 33.08 2.20
C ASP A 74 5.06 33.25 0.80
N VAL A 75 3.75 33.48 0.74
CA VAL A 75 3.05 33.84 -0.49
C VAL A 75 2.25 35.12 -0.22
N GLU A 76 2.63 36.20 -0.90
CA GLU A 76 1.99 37.52 -0.79
C GLU A 76 1.90 38.06 0.66
N GLY A 77 2.89 37.77 1.51
CA GLY A 77 2.94 38.23 2.90
C GLY A 77 2.15 37.35 3.88
N MET A 78 1.68 36.18 3.43
CA MET A 78 1.09 35.15 4.27
C MET A 78 2.09 34.00 4.46
N THR A 79 2.42 33.71 5.72
CA THR A 79 3.31 32.61 6.10
C THR A 79 2.50 31.33 6.34
N PHE A 80 2.86 30.26 5.64
CA PHE A 80 2.24 28.94 5.76
C PHE A 80 3.28 27.89 6.16
N LYS A 81 2.96 27.07 7.15
CA LYS A 81 3.73 25.86 7.45
C LYS A 81 3.09 24.66 6.75
N ILE A 82 3.82 23.98 5.88
CA ILE A 82 3.35 22.75 5.26
C ILE A 82 3.68 21.58 6.19
N ALA A 83 2.67 20.99 6.81
CA ALA A 83 2.81 19.89 7.77
C ALA A 83 2.75 18.49 7.12
N GLU A 84 2.08 18.38 5.98
CA GLU A 84 1.83 17.11 5.28
C GLU A 84 2.28 17.21 3.82
N GLY A 85 2.78 16.09 3.33
CA GLY A 85 3.09 15.84 1.94
C GLY A 85 4.30 16.56 1.35
N GLY A 86 4.82 16.02 0.25
CA GLY A 86 5.93 16.63 -0.49
C GLY A 86 5.46 17.39 -1.72
N MET A 87 6.26 18.35 -2.17
CA MET A 87 5.97 19.10 -3.40
C MET A 87 6.15 18.19 -4.61
N GLN A 88 5.33 18.38 -5.65
CA GLN A 88 5.56 17.70 -6.91
C GLN A 88 6.94 18.09 -7.48
N GLY A 89 7.77 17.10 -7.79
CA GLY A 89 9.16 17.32 -8.20
C GLY A 89 10.18 17.26 -7.06
N ASP A 90 9.74 16.97 -5.83
CA ASP A 90 10.63 16.69 -4.71
C ASP A 90 11.42 15.39 -4.96
N PRO A 91 12.77 15.47 -5.07
CA PRO A 91 13.59 14.30 -5.38
C PRO A 91 13.78 13.36 -4.18
N LEU A 92 13.56 13.84 -2.95
CA LEU A 92 13.74 13.04 -1.73
C LEU A 92 12.46 12.36 -1.29
N LEU A 93 11.29 12.94 -1.59
CA LEU A 93 10.02 12.41 -1.16
C LEU A 93 9.82 10.91 -1.49
N PRO A 94 10.15 10.40 -2.70
CA PRO A 94 9.95 8.98 -3.00
C PRO A 94 10.78 8.05 -2.10
N ILE A 95 12.04 8.40 -1.81
CA ILE A 95 12.91 7.56 -0.97
C ILE A 95 12.52 7.67 0.50
N LEU A 96 12.12 8.86 0.97
CA LEU A 96 11.64 9.06 2.34
C LEU A 96 10.34 8.30 2.59
N PHE A 97 9.44 8.34 1.62
CA PHE A 97 8.19 7.58 1.66
C PHE A 97 8.48 6.08 1.70
N ALA A 98 9.39 5.57 0.87
CA ALA A 98 9.78 4.16 0.89
C ALA A 98 10.36 3.73 2.24
N LEU A 99 11.21 4.57 2.87
CA LEU A 99 11.74 4.32 4.20
C LEU A 99 10.63 4.28 5.26
N ALA A 100 9.66 5.18 5.18
CA ALA A 100 8.55 5.26 6.13
C ALA A 100 7.53 4.10 5.99
N MET A 101 7.33 3.61 4.76
CA MET A 101 6.47 2.46 4.46
C MET A 101 7.09 1.11 4.87
N GLN A 102 8.42 1.01 4.82
CA GLN A 102 9.15 -0.25 5.00
C GLN A 102 8.76 -1.02 6.29
N PRO A 103 8.62 -0.41 7.47
CA PRO A 103 8.23 -1.13 8.69
C PRO A 103 6.85 -1.78 8.58
N THR A 104 5.89 -1.09 7.96
CA THR A 104 4.54 -1.61 7.72
C THR A 104 4.58 -2.80 6.78
N VAL A 105 5.34 -2.71 5.68
CA VAL A 105 5.50 -3.79 4.70
C VAL A 105 6.13 -5.02 5.34
N PHE A 106 7.17 -4.87 6.16
CA PHE A 106 7.79 -6.01 6.85
C PHE A 106 6.87 -6.66 7.89
N LYS A 107 6.14 -5.84 8.66
CA LYS A 107 5.15 -6.34 9.62
C LYS A 107 4.07 -7.15 8.91
N LEU A 108 3.54 -6.64 7.81
CA LEU A 108 2.54 -7.32 6.99
C LEU A 108 3.10 -8.58 6.36
N ASP A 109 4.28 -8.54 5.75
CA ASP A 109 4.90 -9.70 5.11
C ASP A 109 5.09 -10.86 6.09
N LYS A 110 5.61 -10.54 7.29
CA LYS A 110 5.72 -11.52 8.38
C LYS A 110 4.34 -12.04 8.81
N GLY A 111 3.38 -11.16 9.08
CA GLY A 111 2.04 -11.56 9.51
C GLY A 111 1.30 -12.41 8.47
N MET A 112 1.52 -12.14 7.18
CA MET A 112 0.98 -12.95 6.09
C MET A 112 1.59 -14.36 6.08
N LYS A 113 2.92 -14.46 6.21
CA LYS A 113 3.63 -15.75 6.25
C LYS A 113 3.28 -16.56 7.51
N ASP A 114 3.15 -15.91 8.66
CA ASP A 114 2.76 -16.56 9.91
C ASP A 114 1.32 -17.13 9.85
N ARG A 115 0.45 -16.53 9.03
CA ARG A 115 -0.92 -16.99 8.78
C ARG A 115 -1.02 -18.03 7.67
N ASP A 116 0.06 -18.31 6.95
CA ASP A 116 0.04 -19.32 5.90
C ASP A 116 0.01 -20.72 6.50
N THR A 117 -0.95 -21.52 6.05
CA THR A 117 -1.08 -22.92 6.46
C THR A 117 -0.62 -23.87 5.34
N GLY A 118 0.26 -23.41 4.45
CA GLY A 118 0.71 -24.16 3.26
C GLY A 118 -0.35 -24.27 2.16
N ARG A 119 -1.42 -23.47 2.22
CA ARG A 119 -2.53 -23.49 1.25
C ARG A 119 -2.24 -22.68 -0.01
N THR A 120 -1.18 -21.89 0.01
CA THR A 120 -0.81 -20.97 -1.07
C THR A 120 0.69 -21.03 -1.34
N LYS A 121 1.09 -21.04 -2.62
CA LYS A 121 2.51 -21.11 -3.02
C LYS A 121 3.25 -19.77 -2.88
N ASN A 122 2.52 -18.66 -2.83
CA ASN A 122 3.10 -17.32 -2.82
C ASN A 122 2.38 -16.43 -1.80
N VAL A 123 3.02 -16.25 -0.64
CA VAL A 123 2.48 -15.48 0.48
C VAL A 123 3.44 -14.37 0.85
N GLY A 124 2.88 -13.19 1.12
CA GLY A 124 3.66 -12.08 1.64
C GLY A 124 3.05 -10.72 1.30
N ALA A 125 3.79 -9.68 1.67
CA ALA A 125 3.47 -8.30 1.34
C ALA A 125 4.63 -7.67 0.56
N GLN A 126 4.31 -6.79 -0.38
CA GLN A 126 5.29 -6.04 -1.14
C GLN A 126 4.72 -4.66 -1.50
N SER A 127 5.57 -3.65 -1.54
CA SER A 127 5.20 -2.31 -1.98
C SER A 127 6.13 -1.80 -3.07
N PHE A 128 5.59 -1.04 -4.00
CA PHE A 128 6.35 -0.14 -4.86
C PHE A 128 5.84 1.28 -4.62
N LEU A 129 6.55 2.03 -3.77
CA LEU A 129 6.06 3.33 -3.26
C LEU A 129 4.67 3.15 -2.60
N ASP A 130 3.65 3.84 -3.09
CA ASP A 130 2.27 3.79 -2.60
C ASP A 130 1.48 2.55 -3.05
N ASP A 131 1.95 1.85 -4.09
CA ASP A 131 1.34 0.60 -4.55
C ASP A 131 1.68 -0.55 -3.60
N LEU A 132 0.81 -0.81 -2.62
CA LEU A 132 0.93 -1.94 -1.70
C LEU A 132 0.16 -3.15 -2.22
N SER A 133 0.75 -4.34 -2.15
CA SER A 133 0.06 -5.59 -2.51
C SER A 133 0.31 -6.70 -1.50
N LEU A 134 -0.75 -7.45 -1.21
CA LEU A 134 -0.78 -8.58 -0.30
C LEU A 134 -1.09 -9.85 -1.07
N ARG A 135 -0.39 -10.95 -0.78
CA ARG A 135 -0.58 -12.27 -1.40
C ARG A 135 -0.84 -13.31 -0.32
N GLY A 136 -1.85 -14.16 -0.54
CA GLY A 136 -2.26 -15.21 0.40
C GLY A 136 -3.69 -15.68 0.11
N THR A 137 -4.37 -16.22 1.11
CA THR A 137 -5.80 -16.55 1.00
C THR A 137 -6.66 -15.29 1.06
N THR A 138 -7.91 -15.36 0.60
CA THR A 138 -8.87 -14.23 0.70
C THR A 138 -8.99 -13.74 2.14
N LYS A 139 -9.09 -14.66 3.11
CA LYS A 139 -9.21 -14.31 4.53
C LYS A 139 -7.93 -13.65 5.07
N SER A 140 -6.75 -14.16 4.72
CA SER A 140 -5.50 -13.58 5.22
C SER A 140 -5.20 -12.21 4.61
N THR A 141 -5.47 -12.03 3.31
CA THR A 141 -5.25 -10.74 2.63
C THR A 141 -6.21 -9.66 3.11
N LEU A 142 -7.48 -9.98 3.36
CA LEU A 142 -8.44 -9.03 3.94
C LEU A 142 -8.08 -8.64 5.37
N LYS A 143 -7.56 -9.58 6.17
CA LYS A 143 -7.02 -9.25 7.50
C LYS A 143 -5.77 -8.37 7.41
N GLY A 144 -4.88 -8.67 6.47
CA GLY A 144 -3.70 -7.85 6.20
C GLY A 144 -4.06 -6.44 5.73
N MET A 145 -5.17 -6.26 5.00
CA MET A 145 -5.66 -4.93 4.63
C MET A 145 -6.06 -4.09 5.85
N GLU A 146 -6.79 -4.66 6.80
CA GLU A 146 -7.16 -3.97 8.04
C GLU A 146 -5.93 -3.58 8.86
N GLU A 147 -4.99 -4.52 9.01
CA GLU A 147 -3.72 -4.27 9.69
C GLU A 147 -2.88 -3.20 8.99
N ALA A 148 -2.94 -3.14 7.66
CA ALA A 148 -2.28 -2.11 6.86
C ALA A 148 -2.94 -0.75 7.08
N GLU A 149 -4.28 -0.67 7.00
CA GLU A 149 -5.04 0.56 7.19
C GLU A 149 -4.77 1.17 8.58
N GLU A 150 -4.88 0.36 9.63
CA GLU A 150 -4.64 0.80 11.01
C GLU A 150 -3.19 1.31 11.20
N ASP A 151 -2.21 0.59 10.65
CA ASP A 151 -0.80 0.93 10.83
C ASP A 151 -0.39 2.16 10.02
N LEU A 152 -0.88 2.28 8.78
CA LEU A 152 -0.60 3.39 7.87
C LEU A 152 -1.28 4.67 8.31
N GLU A 153 -2.55 4.61 8.74
CA GLU A 153 -3.26 5.78 9.24
C GLU A 153 -2.60 6.29 10.52
N ARG A 154 -2.29 5.39 11.46
CA ARG A 154 -1.67 5.76 12.75
C ARG A 154 -0.27 6.35 12.59
N ARG A 155 0.58 5.78 11.74
CA ARG A 155 2.00 6.18 11.61
C ARG A 155 2.21 7.29 10.60
N LEU A 156 1.50 7.24 9.48
CA LEU A 156 1.80 8.07 8.31
C LEU A 156 0.64 9.00 7.92
N GLY A 157 -0.55 8.85 8.53
CA GLY A 157 -1.76 9.58 8.12
C GLY A 157 -2.36 9.07 6.80
N ILE A 158 -1.91 7.92 6.29
CA ILE A 158 -2.32 7.40 4.98
C ILE A 158 -3.54 6.52 5.14
N ARG A 159 -4.60 6.83 4.40
CA ARG A 159 -5.82 6.02 4.32
C ARG A 159 -5.89 5.21 3.04
N LEU A 160 -6.38 3.98 3.15
CA LEU A 160 -6.61 3.12 2.01
C LEU A 160 -7.95 3.42 1.34
N ASN A 161 -8.01 3.25 0.02
CA ASN A 161 -9.22 3.39 -0.76
C ASN A 161 -9.79 2.01 -1.10
N ALA A 162 -10.68 1.50 -0.24
CA ALA A 162 -11.30 0.19 -0.46
C ALA A 162 -11.99 0.06 -1.83
N LYS A 163 -12.56 1.16 -2.38
CA LYS A 163 -13.24 1.16 -3.70
C LYS A 163 -12.27 1.04 -4.88
N LYS A 164 -11.02 1.52 -4.72
CA LYS A 164 -9.99 1.45 -5.75
C LYS A 164 -9.04 0.26 -5.58
N SER A 165 -8.99 -0.32 -4.39
CA SER A 165 -8.32 -1.59 -4.11
C SER A 165 -8.96 -2.72 -4.93
N LYS A 166 -8.13 -3.65 -5.42
CA LYS A 166 -8.55 -4.73 -6.33
C LYS A 166 -8.06 -6.08 -5.83
N MET A 167 -8.97 -7.04 -5.76
CA MET A 167 -8.63 -8.44 -5.51
C MET A 167 -8.59 -9.22 -6.82
N LEU A 168 -7.53 -10.01 -6.99
CA LEU A 168 -7.36 -10.93 -8.10
C LEU A 168 -7.22 -12.35 -7.55
N THR A 169 -8.11 -13.23 -7.98
CA THR A 169 -8.21 -14.62 -7.51
C THR A 169 -8.84 -15.50 -8.58
N LYS A 170 -8.54 -16.81 -8.55
CA LYS A 170 -9.23 -17.82 -9.36
C LYS A 170 -10.64 -18.12 -8.82
N ASN A 171 -10.83 -18.07 -7.49
CA ASN A 171 -12.11 -18.38 -6.84
C ASN A 171 -12.92 -17.11 -6.55
N THR A 172 -13.55 -16.57 -7.60
CA THR A 172 -14.33 -15.33 -7.49
C THR A 172 -15.60 -15.47 -6.64
N GLU A 173 -16.25 -16.63 -6.64
CA GLU A 173 -17.45 -16.89 -5.84
C GLU A 173 -17.12 -16.94 -4.35
N GLY A 174 -16.13 -17.75 -3.96
CA GLY A 174 -15.68 -17.83 -2.56
C GLY A 174 -15.13 -16.50 -2.05
N ALA A 175 -14.47 -15.70 -2.89
CA ALA A 175 -14.04 -14.36 -2.50
C ALA A 175 -15.23 -13.42 -2.26
N ARG A 176 -16.28 -13.47 -3.09
CA ARG A 176 -17.50 -12.69 -2.90
C ARG A 176 -18.26 -13.08 -1.64
N GLU A 177 -18.30 -14.37 -1.31
CA GLU A 177 -18.92 -14.86 -0.07
C GLU A 177 -18.20 -14.28 1.16
N VAL A 178 -16.86 -14.40 1.23
CA VAL A 178 -16.07 -13.84 2.33
C VAL A 178 -16.23 -12.32 2.43
N LEU A 179 -16.28 -11.62 1.29
CA LEU A 179 -16.52 -10.17 1.27
C LEU A 179 -17.91 -9.81 1.80
N ARG A 180 -18.96 -10.57 1.44
CA ARG A 180 -20.32 -10.38 1.96
C ARG A 180 -20.41 -10.67 3.45
N GLU A 181 -19.77 -11.75 3.92
CA GLU A 181 -19.72 -12.08 5.35
C GLU A 181 -19.06 -10.96 6.17
N LYS A 182 -18.00 -10.34 5.63
CA LYS A 182 -17.17 -9.37 6.35
C LYS A 182 -17.64 -7.92 6.23
N TYR A 183 -18.17 -7.52 5.07
CA TYR A 183 -18.54 -6.14 4.76
C TYR A 183 -20.03 -5.93 4.46
N GLY A 184 -20.86 -6.99 4.53
CA GLY A 184 -22.30 -6.94 4.21
C GLY A 184 -22.60 -6.91 2.71
N GLU A 185 -23.89 -6.83 2.35
CA GLU A 185 -24.33 -6.53 0.99
C GLU A 185 -24.05 -5.05 0.69
N LEU A 186 -22.82 -4.73 0.29
CA LEU A 186 -22.56 -3.46 -0.39
C LEU A 186 -23.29 -3.50 -1.73
N GLU A 187 -24.22 -2.56 -1.96
CA GLU A 187 -24.88 -2.36 -3.24
C GLU A 187 -23.85 -2.37 -4.38
N SER A 188 -23.93 -3.38 -5.23
CA SER A 188 -23.08 -3.51 -6.39
C SER A 188 -23.68 -2.68 -7.53
N GLU A 189 -23.10 -1.52 -7.82
CA GLU A 189 -23.20 -0.97 -9.18
C GLU A 189 -22.36 -1.86 -10.10
N GLY A 190 -23.03 -2.74 -10.83
CA GLY A 190 -22.42 -3.55 -11.87
C GLY A 190 -21.91 -2.68 -13.01
N TYR A 191 -20.63 -2.82 -13.35
CA TYR A 191 -20.10 -2.32 -14.62
C TYR A 191 -20.86 -2.97 -15.79
N LYS A 192 -21.74 -2.21 -16.44
CA LYS A 192 -22.24 -2.55 -17.77
C LYS A 192 -21.19 -2.09 -18.77
N GLY A 193 -20.56 -3.05 -19.46
CA GLY A 193 -19.64 -2.77 -20.54
C GLY A 193 -20.27 -1.91 -21.65
N PRO A 194 -19.46 -1.37 -22.56
CA PRO A 194 -19.96 -0.57 -23.68
C PRO A 194 -20.87 -1.41 -24.58
N GLN A 195 -21.99 -0.81 -25.00
CA GLN A 195 -22.93 -1.37 -25.96
C GLN A 195 -22.29 -1.58 -27.34
#